data_AF-A0A7J8NVJ2-F1
#
_entry.id   AF-A0A7J8NVJ2-F1
#
_cell.length_a   1.000
_cell.length_b   1.000
_cell.length_c   1.000
_cell.angle_alpha   90.00
_cell.angle_beta   90.00
_cell.angle_gamma   90.00
#
_symmetry.space_group_name_H-M   'P 1'
#
loop_
_entity.id
_entity.type
_entity.pdbx_description
1 polymer ?
#
loop_
_entity_poly.entity_id
_entity_poly.type
_entity_poly.pdbx_seq_one_letter_code
_entity_poly.pdbx_strand_id
1 'polypeptide(L)'
;MGEIMFETFNIPGLYIAVNSVLALAAGYSTSKCEMTGVVVDVGEGATRVVPVADGYVIGSCIKSIPIAGQDVTLFIQELMRFQFLLSLRKLDVILHVQFIVFNSFADPFVAI
;
A
#
# COMPACT_ATOMS: atom_id res chain seq x y z
N MET A 1 -27.91 5.53 3.42
CA MET A 1 -27.07 6.44 2.60
C MET A 1 -27.92 7.26 1.65
N GLY A 2 -28.71 6.64 0.76
CA GLY A 2 -29.62 7.38 -0.13
C GLY A 2 -30.60 8.30 0.62
N GLU A 3 -31.29 7.78 1.64
CA GLU A 3 -32.23 8.54 2.48
C GLU A 3 -31.60 9.81 3.07
N ILE A 4 -30.44 9.69 3.74
CA ILE A 4 -29.72 10.86 4.29
C ILE A 4 -29.37 11.88 3.20
N MET A 5 -28.93 11.42 2.02
CA MET A 5 -28.62 12.31 0.89
C MET A 5 -29.84 13.09 0.39
N PHE A 6 -31.01 12.47 0.35
CA PHE A 6 -32.25 13.12 -0.10
C PHE A 6 -32.93 13.94 1.00
N GLU A 7 -33.00 13.44 2.23
CA GLU A 7 -33.75 14.09 3.31
C GLU A 7 -32.93 15.14 4.07
N THR A 8 -31.64 14.90 4.27
CA THR A 8 -30.76 15.83 5.00
C THR A 8 -30.08 16.81 4.06
N PHE A 9 -29.58 16.34 2.91
CA PHE A 9 -28.83 17.17 1.96
C PHE A 9 -29.68 17.68 0.78
N ASN A 10 -30.94 17.26 0.68
CA ASN A 10 -31.92 17.74 -0.31
C ASN A 10 -31.40 17.72 -1.77
N ILE A 11 -30.66 16.67 -2.15
CA ILE A 11 -30.15 16.52 -3.51
C ILE A 11 -31.27 16.11 -4.49
N PRO A 12 -31.29 16.59 -5.75
CA PRO A 12 -32.35 16.30 -6.70
C PRO A 12 -32.27 14.90 -7.33
N GLY A 13 -31.15 14.19 -7.18
CA GLY A 13 -30.95 12.86 -7.75
C GLY A 13 -29.63 12.22 -7.30
N LEU A 14 -29.58 10.89 -7.33
CA LEU A 14 -28.40 10.09 -6.95
C LEU A 14 -28.15 9.02 -8.01
N TYR A 15 -26.90 8.91 -8.48
CA TYR A 15 -26.46 7.86 -9.39
C TYR A 15 -25.42 6.97 -8.70
N ILE A 16 -25.70 5.67 -8.62
CA ILE A 16 -24.81 4.67 -8.01
C ILE A 16 -24.29 3.78 -9.13
N ALA A 17 -22.98 3.76 -9.31
CA ALA A 17 -22.32 2.92 -10.31
C ALA A 17 -21.13 2.18 -9.70
N VAL A 18 -20.73 1.11 -10.37
CA VAL A 18 -19.57 0.32 -9.98
C VAL A 18 -18.31 1.08 -10.38
N ASN A 19 -17.39 1.27 -9.42
CA ASN A 19 -16.13 1.98 -9.63
C ASN A 19 -15.36 1.48 -10.85
N SER A 20 -15.34 0.17 -11.08
CA SER A 20 -14.67 -0.43 -12.24
C SER A 20 -15.26 0.06 -13.57
N VAL A 21 -16.58 0.13 -13.70
CA VAL A 21 -17.22 0.60 -14.94
C VAL A 21 -16.96 2.09 -15.16
N LEU A 22 -16.96 2.88 -14.09
CA LEU A 22 -16.62 4.31 -14.16
C LEU A 22 -15.16 4.54 -14.53
N ALA A 23 -14.24 3.76 -13.96
CA ALA A 23 -12.81 3.84 -14.26
C ALA A 23 -12.53 3.45 -15.72
N LEU A 24 -13.21 2.41 -16.21
CA LEU A 24 -13.15 2.01 -17.61
C LEU A 24 -13.66 3.15 -18.51
N ALA A 25 -14.83 3.71 -18.21
CA ALA A 25 -15.41 4.82 -18.96
C ALA A 25 -14.50 6.06 -19.00
N ALA A 26 -13.85 6.40 -17.89
CA ALA A 26 -12.93 7.53 -17.80
C ALA A 26 -11.63 7.34 -18.61
N GLY A 27 -11.20 6.09 -18.81
CA GLY A 27 -9.99 5.76 -19.55
C GLY A 27 -10.12 5.88 -21.08
N TYR A 28 -11.34 5.88 -21.62
CA TYR A 28 -11.57 6.00 -23.06
C TYR A 28 -11.76 7.48 -23.46
N SER A 29 -10.88 7.97 -24.33
CA SER A 29 -10.85 9.39 -24.73
C SER A 29 -11.40 9.66 -26.15
N THR A 30 -11.75 8.65 -26.95
CA THR A 30 -12.10 8.93 -28.37
C THR A 30 -12.88 7.81 -29.07
N SER A 31 -14.04 8.21 -29.62
CA SER A 31 -14.84 7.67 -30.75
C SER A 31 -15.15 6.16 -30.91
N LYS A 32 -14.59 5.27 -30.09
CA LYS A 32 -15.00 3.86 -29.99
C LYS A 32 -15.40 3.56 -28.55
N CYS A 33 -16.71 3.52 -28.29
CA CYS A 33 -17.29 3.09 -27.02
C CYS A 33 -17.23 1.57 -26.89
N GLU A 34 -16.04 1.00 -26.94
CA GLU A 34 -15.85 -0.40 -26.55
C GLU A 34 -15.77 -0.43 -25.02
N MET A 35 -16.94 -0.55 -24.37
CA MET A 35 -17.09 -0.67 -22.92
C MET A 35 -16.68 -2.08 -22.44
N THR A 36 -15.65 -2.64 -23.06
CA THR A 36 -15.14 -3.99 -22.85
C THR A 36 -13.67 -3.90 -22.51
N GLY A 37 -13.31 -4.39 -21.33
CA GLY A 37 -11.95 -4.33 -20.82
C GLY A 37 -11.83 -4.97 -19.44
N VAL A 38 -10.62 -5.02 -18.92
CA VAL A 38 -10.35 -5.50 -17.56
C VAL A 38 -9.85 -4.36 -16.72
N VAL A 39 -10.49 -4.13 -15.59
CA VAL A 39 -10.10 -3.10 -14.63
C VAL A 39 -9.36 -3.77 -13.48
N VAL A 40 -8.17 -3.28 -13.17
CA VAL A 40 -7.39 -3.71 -12.01
C VAL A 40 -7.43 -2.59 -10.98
N ASP A 41 -8.25 -2.77 -9.95
CA ASP A 41 -8.43 -1.81 -8.86
C ASP A 41 -7.56 -2.21 -7.67
N VAL A 42 -6.55 -1.40 -7.36
CA VAL A 42 -5.62 -1.63 -6.25
C VAL A 42 -6.06 -0.74 -5.08
N GLY A 43 -6.76 -1.33 -4.13
CA GLY A 43 -7.23 -0.63 -2.94
C GLY A 43 -6.25 -0.72 -1.76
N GLU A 44 -6.74 -0.33 -0.58
CA GLU A 44 -5.99 -0.47 0.68
C GLU A 44 -5.90 -1.93 1.13
N GLY A 45 -7.00 -2.69 1.10
CA GLY A 45 -7.07 -4.05 1.67
C GLY A 45 -7.02 -5.21 0.66
N ALA A 46 -7.28 -4.96 -0.63
CA ALA A 46 -7.15 -5.98 -1.67
C ALA A 46 -6.96 -5.35 -3.05
N THR A 47 -6.33 -6.09 -3.95
CA THR A 47 -6.35 -5.81 -5.39
C THR A 47 -7.46 -6.64 -6.05
N ARG A 48 -8.37 -5.98 -6.79
CA ARG A 48 -9.47 -6.63 -7.51
C ARG A 48 -9.28 -6.52 -9.01
N VAL A 49 -9.41 -7.65 -9.68
CA VAL A 49 -9.45 -7.74 -11.15
C VAL A 49 -10.91 -7.93 -11.56
N VAL A 50 -11.46 -6.93 -12.24
CA VAL A 50 -12.87 -6.85 -12.62
C VAL A 50 -12.98 -6.79 -14.14
N PRO A 51 -13.34 -7.90 -14.79
CA PRO A 51 -13.63 -7.91 -16.21
C PRO A 51 -15.00 -7.28 -16.49
N VAL A 52 -15.03 -6.41 -17.50
CA VAL A 52 -16.21 -5.70 -17.99
C VAL A 52 -16.36 -6.02 -19.47
N ALA A 53 -17.57 -6.37 -19.89
CA ALA A 53 -17.93 -6.56 -21.30
C ALA A 53 -19.20 -5.78 -21.60
N ASP A 54 -19.15 -4.94 -22.64
CA ASP A 54 -20.24 -4.07 -23.08
C ASP A 54 -20.88 -3.26 -21.95
N GLY A 55 -20.07 -2.83 -20.97
CA GLY A 55 -20.49 -2.05 -19.80
C GLY A 55 -20.98 -2.90 -18.62
N TYR A 56 -21.07 -4.22 -18.77
CA TYR A 56 -21.49 -5.15 -17.73
C TYR A 56 -20.31 -5.83 -17.05
N VAL A 57 -20.36 -5.88 -15.72
CA VAL A 57 -19.35 -6.62 -14.94
C VAL A 57 -19.62 -8.12 -15.02
N ILE A 58 -18.61 -8.88 -15.46
CA ILE A 58 -18.69 -10.35 -15.48
C ILE A 58 -18.32 -10.87 -14.08
N GLY A 59 -19.33 -10.93 -13.21
CA GLY A 59 -19.16 -11.27 -11.79
C GLY A 59 -18.44 -12.59 -11.52
N SER A 60 -18.67 -13.63 -12.34
CA SER A 60 -18.03 -14.94 -12.21
C SER A 60 -16.52 -14.92 -12.40
N CYS A 61 -16.01 -13.90 -13.08
CA CYS A 61 -14.61 -13.78 -13.45
C CYS A 61 -13.86 -12.78 -12.56
N ILE A 62 -14.50 -12.20 -11.55
CA ILE A 62 -13.85 -11.30 -10.60
C ILE A 62 -12.84 -12.10 -9.77
N LYS A 63 -11.60 -11.60 -9.72
CA LYS A 63 -10.55 -12.17 -8.87
C LYS A 63 -10.08 -11.14 -7.85
N SER A 64 -9.87 -11.61 -6.63
CA SER A 64 -9.35 -10.80 -5.53
C SER A 64 -8.00 -11.37 -5.12
N ILE A 65 -7.00 -10.50 -5.05
CA ILE A 65 -5.66 -10.81 -4.57
C ILE A 65 -5.51 -10.10 -3.21
N PRO A 66 -5.19 -10.82 -2.12
CA PRO A 66 -5.02 -10.25 -0.79
C PRO A 66 -3.64 -9.59 -0.66
N ILE A 67 -3.29 -8.74 -1.63
CA ILE A 67 -2.10 -7.89 -1.63
C ILE A 67 -2.54 -6.52 -2.12
N ALA A 68 -2.20 -5.48 -1.36
CA ALA A 68 -2.78 -4.16 -1.51
C ALA A 68 -1.88 -3.06 -0.90
N GLY A 69 -2.38 -1.83 -0.84
CA GLY A 69 -1.64 -0.68 -0.31
C GLY A 69 -1.26 -0.83 1.17
N GLN A 70 -2.08 -1.52 1.96
CA GLN A 70 -1.78 -1.80 3.37
C GLN A 70 -0.53 -2.67 3.51
N ASP A 71 -0.39 -3.71 2.69
CA ASP A 71 0.78 -4.61 2.73
C ASP A 71 2.06 -3.84 2.39
N VAL A 72 2.01 -2.93 1.43
CA VAL A 72 3.15 -2.06 1.07
C VAL A 72 3.50 -1.13 2.24
N THR A 73 2.50 -0.56 2.90
CA THR A 73 2.69 0.35 4.03
C THR A 73 3.33 -0.38 5.21
N LEU A 74 2.82 -1.57 5.55
CA LEU A 74 3.38 -2.42 6.61
C LEU A 74 4.81 -2.85 6.28
N PHE A 75 5.06 -3.26 5.04
CA PHE A 75 6.39 -3.64 4.59
C PHE A 75 7.42 -2.50 4.74
N ILE A 76 7.05 -1.28 4.34
CA ILE A 76 7.93 -0.11 4.48
C ILE A 76 8.16 0.24 5.96
N GLN A 77 7.11 0.18 6.79
CA GLN A 77 7.24 0.42 8.24
C GLN A 77 8.17 -0.60 8.91
N GLU A 78 8.06 -1.86 8.53
CA GLU A 78 8.91 -2.94 9.03
C GLU A 78 10.36 -2.73 8.60
N LEU A 79 10.60 -2.38 7.33
CA LEU A 79 11.94 -2.08 6.81
C LEU A 79 12.59 -0.92 7.57
N MET A 80 11.84 0.16 7.85
CA MET A 80 12.34 1.29 8.64
C MET A 80 12.70 0.87 10.08
N ARG A 81 11.88 0.04 10.73
CA ARG A 81 12.20 -0.49 12.07
C ARG A 81 13.47 -1.33 12.08
N PHE A 82 13.63 -2.23 11.09
CA PHE A 82 14.81 -3.08 11.00
C PHE A 82 16.08 -2.26 10.80
N GLN A 83 16.05 -1.28 9.90
CA GLN A 83 17.21 -0.45 9.63
C GLN A 83 17.61 0.40 10.85
N PHE A 84 16.63 0.91 11.59
CA PHE A 84 16.90 1.62 12.85
C PHE A 84 17.53 0.71 13.91
N LEU A 85 17.01 -0.50 14.11
CA LEU A 85 17.56 -1.48 15.05
C LEU A 85 18.99 -1.93 14.68
N LEU A 86 19.28 -2.12 13.40
CA LEU A 86 20.63 -2.43 12.92
C LEU A 86 21.61 -1.27 13.15
N SER A 87 21.14 -0.03 13.00
CA SER A 87 21.93 1.16 13.31
C SER A 87 22.28 1.25 14.80
N LEU A 88 21.31 0.99 15.69
CA LEU A 88 21.56 0.96 17.13
C LEU A 88 22.50 -0.17 17.55
N ARG A 89 22.35 -1.38 16.99
CA ARG A 89 23.29 -2.48 17.28
C ARG A 89 24.70 -2.20 16.78
N LYS A 90 24.86 -1.48 15.66
CA LYS A 90 26.20 -1.03 15.23
C LYS A 90 26.82 -0.09 16.27
N LEU A 91 26.04 0.84 16.83
CA LEU A 91 26.52 1.74 17.87
C LEU A 91 26.89 0.99 19.16
N ASP A 92 26.10 0.02 19.60
CA ASP A 92 26.42 -0.82 20.76
C ASP A 92 27.71 -1.63 20.57
N VAL A 93 27.90 -2.24 19.39
CA VAL A 93 29.14 -2.99 19.10
C VAL A 93 30.34 -2.06 19.00
N ILE A 94 30.19 -0.87 18.41
CA ILE A 94 31.27 0.13 18.33
C ILE A 94 31.66 0.62 19.72
N LEU A 95 30.68 0.95 20.58
CA LEU A 95 30.93 1.34 21.97
C LEU A 95 31.58 0.21 22.77
N HIS A 96 31.13 -1.04 22.60
CA HIS A 96 31.71 -2.19 23.29
C HIS A 96 33.15 -2.48 22.84
N VAL A 97 33.44 -2.40 21.54
CA VAL A 97 34.80 -2.55 20.99
C VAL A 97 35.70 -1.40 21.42
N GLN A 98 35.23 -0.14 21.39
CA GLN A 98 35.99 0.99 21.91
C GLN A 98 36.28 0.85 23.40
N PHE A 99 35.33 0.37 24.20
CA PHE A 99 35.54 0.16 25.63
C PHE A 99 36.59 -0.92 25.92
N ILE A 100 36.61 -2.01 25.14
CA ILE A 100 37.64 -3.05 25.22
C ILE A 100 39.01 -2.50 24.82
N VAL A 101 39.09 -1.78 23.68
CA VAL A 101 40.37 -1.22 23.19
C VAL A 101 40.92 -0.15 24.15
N PHE A 102 40.06 0.68 24.75
CA PHE A 102 40.49 1.66 25.76
C PHE A 102 40.95 1.02 27.07
N ASN A 103 40.29 -0.03 27.56
CA ASN A 103 40.73 -0.73 28.77
C ASN A 103 42.05 -1.50 28.54
N SER A 104 42.25 -2.14 27.39
CA SER A 104 43.51 -2.82 27.09
C SER A 104 44.72 -1.89 26.91
N PHE A 105 44.52 -0.58 26.75
CA PHE A 105 45.60 0.40 26.70
C PHE A 105 45.85 1.11 28.04
N ALA A 106 44.97 0.90 29.03
CA ALA A 106 45.08 1.50 30.36
C ALA A 106 45.92 0.66 31.34
N ASP A 107 46.42 -0.50 30.92
CA ASP A 107 47.31 -1.35 31.72
C ASP A 107 48.75 -0.83 31.66
N PRO A 108 49.33 -0.29 32.75
CA PRO A 108 50.67 0.33 32.75
C PRO A 108 51.83 -0.68 32.68
N PHE A 109 51.58 -1.94 32.34
CA PHE A 109 52.57 -3.04 32.39
C PHE A 109 53.06 -3.56 31.03
N VAL A 110 52.55 -3.06 29.89
CA VAL A 110 52.93 -3.55 28.55
C VAL A 110 53.94 -2.63 27.83
N ALA A 111 54.37 -1.53 28.46
CA ALA A 111 55.46 -0.68 27.97
C ALA A 111 56.80 -1.05 28.62
N ILE A 112 57.32 -2.25 28.33
CA ILE A 112 58.75 -2.60 28.47
C ILE A 112 59.19 -3.29 27.19
#